data_AF-A0A7C5J6Z5-F1
#
_entry.id   AF-A0A7C5J6Z5-F1
#
_cell.length_a   1.000
_cell.length_b   1.000
_cell.length_c   1.000
_cell.angle_alpha   90.00
_cell.angle_beta   90.00
_cell.angle_gamma   90.00
#
_symmetry.space_group_name_H-M   'P 1'
#
loop_
_entity.id
_entity.type
_entity.pdbx_description
1 polymer ?
#
loop_
_entity_poly.entity_id
_entity_poly.type
_entity_poly.pdbx_seq_one_letter_code
_entity_poly.pdbx_strand_id
1 'polypeptide(L)' 'MVVLQLLCLLITANGAPVLAQWLLREWGAAPIDGGRILRDGYPLLGTSKTWRGLAAALLATPLAALLVGVDALTGIL' A
#
# COMPACT_ATOMS: atom_id res chain seq x y z
N MET A 1 -14.57 17.31 -8.88
CA MET A 1 -13.72 16.37 -9.65
C MET A 1 -12.53 15.89 -8.83
N VAL A 2 -11.73 16.80 -8.25
CA VAL A 2 -10.53 16.45 -7.45
C VAL A 2 -10.80 15.45 -6.32
N VAL A 3 -11.88 15.63 -5.55
CA VAL A 3 -12.24 14.70 -4.47
C VAL A 3 -12.40 13.27 -4.96
N LEU A 4 -13.02 13.07 -6.13
CA LEU A 4 -13.22 11.74 -6.70
C LEU A 4 -11.88 11.13 -7.15
N GLN A 5 -11.01 11.92 -7.77
CA GLN A 5 -9.66 11.48 -8.15
C GLN A 5 -8.85 11.02 -6.93
N LEU A 6 -8.85 11.81 -5.86
CA LEU A 6 -8.17 11.47 -4.61
C LEU A 6 -8.81 10.25 -3.93
N LEU A 7 -10.13 10.12 -3.96
CA LEU A 7 -10.82 8.95 -3.43
C LEU A 7 -10.44 7.68 -4.20
N CYS A 8 -10.34 7.76 -5.54
CA CYS A 8 -9.85 6.66 -6.36
C CYS A 8 -8.42 6.26 -5.96
N LEU A 9 -7.51 7.23 -5.82
CA LEU A 9 -6.14 6.96 -5.38
C LEU A 9 -6.09 6.34 -3.99
N LEU A 10 -6.89 6.85 -3.05
CA LEU A 10 -6.97 6.31 -1.70
C LEU A 10 -7.48 4.86 -1.71
N ILE A 11 -8.51 4.56 -2.50
CA ILE A 11 -9.02 3.19 -2.65
C ILE A 11 -7.94 2.29 -3.25
N THR A 12 -7.21 2.74 -4.29
CA THR A 12 -6.14 1.96 -4.90
C THR A 12 -5.00 1.69 -3.92
N ALA A 13 -4.52 2.72 -3.21
CA ALA A 13 -3.42 2.60 -2.24
C ALA A 13 -3.75 1.62 -1.10
N ASN A 14 -5.01 1.60 -0.64
CA ASN A 14 -5.45 0.71 0.44
C ASN A 14 -5.84 -0.70 -0.07
N GLY A 15 -6.37 -0.80 -1.30
CA GLY A 15 -6.81 -2.07 -1.90
C GLY A 15 -5.68 -2.88 -2.52
N ALA A 16 -4.63 -2.23 -3.05
CA ALA A 16 -3.51 -2.90 -3.70
C ALA A 16 -2.79 -3.93 -2.80
N PRO A 17 -2.51 -3.66 -1.50
CA PRO A 17 -1.96 -4.67 -0.60
C PRO A 17 -2.83 -5.92 -0.45
N VAL A 18 -4.15 -5.76 -0.43
CA VAL A 18 -5.11 -6.87 -0.31
C VAL A 18 -5.08 -7.73 -1.57
N LEU A 19 -5.15 -7.10 -2.75
CA LEU A 19 -5.03 -7.82 -4.02
C LEU A 19 -3.67 -8.53 -4.14
N ALA A 20 -2.59 -7.88 -3.72
CA ALA A 20 -1.26 -8.47 -3.73
C ALA A 20 -1.18 -9.69 -2.80
N GLN A 21 -1.81 -9.64 -1.63
CA GLN A 21 -1.90 -10.80 -0.74
C GLN A 21 -2.59 -11.99 -1.39
N TRP A 22 -3.67 -11.75 -2.14
CA TRP A 22 -4.40 -12.80 -2.85
C TRP A 22 -3.58 -13.40 -4.00
N LEU A 23 -2.85 -12.57 -4.74
CA LEU A 23 -2.11 -12.99 -5.93
C LEU A 23 -0.76 -13.66 -5.59
N LEU A 24 -0.02 -13.11 -4.65
CA LEU A 24 1.37 -13.50 -4.34
C LEU A 24 1.48 -14.38 -3.08
N ARG A 25 0.39 -14.55 -2.32
CA ARG A 25 0.29 -15.46 -1.16
C ARG A 25 1.37 -15.25 -0.09
N GLU A 26 2.38 -16.11 -0.03
CA GLU A 26 3.49 -16.03 0.94
C GLU A 26 4.67 -15.19 0.42
N TRP A 27 4.72 -14.88 -0.88
CA TRP A 27 5.84 -14.17 -1.47
C TRP A 27 5.87 -12.72 -0.99
N GLY A 28 6.98 -12.32 -0.38
CA GLY A 28 7.15 -10.98 0.18
C GLY A 28 6.22 -10.67 1.36
N ALA A 29 5.70 -11.69 2.05
CA ALA A 29 4.83 -11.55 3.22
C ALA A 29 5.58 -11.09 4.49
N ALA A 30 6.91 -10.89 4.41
CA ALA A 30 7.70 -10.41 5.54
C ALA A 30 7.19 -9.03 6.02
N PRO A 31 6.99 -8.86 7.34
CA PRO A 31 6.55 -7.59 7.89
C PRO A 31 7.65 -6.53 7.73
N ILE A 32 7.25 -5.30 7.40
CA ILE A 32 8.17 -4.19 7.13
C ILE A 32 8.96 -3.81 8.39
N ASP A 33 8.33 -3.91 9.56
CA ASP A 33 8.98 -3.62 10.85
C ASP A 33 9.89 -4.76 11.34
N GLY A 34 9.96 -5.89 10.62
CA GLY A 34 10.72 -7.06 11.02
C GLY A 34 10.20 -7.74 12.30
N GLY A 35 8.96 -7.48 12.71
CA GLY A 35 8.38 -8.00 13.94
C GLY A 35 8.84 -7.27 15.20
N ARG A 36 9.32 -6.02 15.08
CA ARG A 36 9.72 -5.20 16.23
C ARG A 36 8.55 -4.93 17.17
N ILE A 37 8.78 -5.18 18.45
CA ILE A 37 7.86 -4.88 19.54
C ILE A 37 8.36 -3.66 20.29
N LEU A 38 7.46 -2.72 20.55
CA LEU A 38 7.73 -1.48 21.29
C LEU A 38 7.75 -1.73 22.80
N ARG A 39 8.19 -0.72 23.57
CA ARG A 39 8.30 -0.81 25.03
C ARG A 39 6.97 -1.02 25.76
N ASP A 40 5.86 -0.71 25.09
CA ASP A 40 4.49 -0.92 25.56
C ASP A 40 3.98 -2.35 25.30
N GLY A 41 4.78 -3.21 24.64
CA GLY A 41 4.44 -4.59 24.32
C GLY A 41 3.68 -4.77 23.00
N TYR A 42 3.44 -3.69 22.24
CA TYR A 42 2.73 -3.76 20.97
C TYR A 42 3.67 -3.78 19.76
N PRO A 43 3.30 -4.45 18.65
CA PRO A 43 4.10 -4.41 17.42
C PRO A 43 4.11 -3.00 16.82
N LEU A 44 5.24 -2.60 16.22
CA LEU A 44 5.42 -1.27 15.65
C LEU A 44 4.43 -0.97 14.51
N LEU A 45 4.32 -1.87 13.53
CA LEU A 45 3.39 -1.78 12.39
C LEU A 45 2.42 -2.97 12.33
N GLY A 46 2.80 -4.10 12.94
CA GLY A 46 2.03 -5.33 12.94
C GLY A 46 2.24 -6.14 11.65
N THR A 47 1.71 -7.37 11.67
CA THR A 47 1.95 -8.37 10.60
C THR A 47 1.25 -8.03 9.27
N SER A 48 0.24 -7.17 9.30
CA SER A 48 -0.50 -6.77 8.09
C SER A 48 0.28 -5.85 7.16
N LYS A 49 1.35 -5.18 7.63
CA LYS A 49 2.16 -4.26 6.82
C LYS A 49 3.39 -5.00 6.27
N THR A 50 3.24 -5.54 5.07
CA THR A 50 4.25 -6.38 4.41
C THR A 50 4.98 -5.66 3.28
N TRP A 51 6.21 -6.08 2.98
CA TRP A 51 6.99 -5.54 1.86
C TRP A 51 6.27 -5.68 0.52
N ARG A 52 5.61 -6.82 0.30
CA ARG A 52 4.74 -7.01 -0.86
C ARG A 52 3.66 -5.94 -0.95
N GLY A 53 2.94 -5.71 0.15
CA GLY A 53 1.84 -4.76 0.17
C GLY A 53 2.30 -3.35 -0.16
N LEU A 54 3.44 -2.95 0.40
CA LEU A 54 4.07 -1.66 0.09
C LEU A 54 4.46 -1.55 -1.40
N ALA A 55 5.16 -2.56 -1.93
CA ALA A 55 5.55 -2.57 -3.35
C ALA A 55 4.32 -2.50 -4.28
N ALA A 56 3.25 -3.24 -3.96
CA ALA A 56 2.01 -3.21 -4.73
C ALA A 56 1.35 -1.83 -4.72
N ALA A 57 1.27 -1.18 -3.55
CA ALA A 57 0.72 0.17 -3.44
C ALA A 57 1.57 1.19 -4.23
N LEU A 58 2.91 1.13 -4.09
CA LEU A 58 3.84 2.03 -4.79
C LEU A 58 3.83 1.86 -6.32
N LEU A 59 3.44 0.70 -6.84
CA LEU A 59 3.30 0.47 -8.28
C LEU A 59 1.91 0.79 -8.79
N ALA A 60 0.85 0.41 -8.07
CA ALA A 60 -0.53 0.54 -8.54
C ALA A 60 -1.05 1.98 -8.47
N THR A 61 -0.71 2.72 -7.41
CA THR A 61 -1.28 4.04 -7.15
C THR A 61 -0.80 5.11 -8.14
N PRO A 62 0.47 5.14 -8.57
CA PRO A 62 0.93 6.08 -9.61
C PRO A 62 0.32 5.78 -10.98
N LEU A 63 0.15 4.49 -11.31
CA LEU A 63 -0.58 4.09 -12.51
C LEU A 63 -2.03 4.56 -12.46
N ALA A 64 -2.70 4.42 -11.31
CA ALA A 64 -4.03 4.95 -11.12
C ALA A 64 -4.08 6.48 -11.22
N ALA A 65 -3.07 7.20 -10.72
CA ALA A 65 -2.97 8.66 -10.83
C ALA A 65 -2.96 9.12 -12.28
N LEU A 66 -2.12 8.49 -13.11
CA LEU A 66 -2.08 8.76 -14.54
C LEU A 66 -3.44 8.50 -15.22
N LEU A 67 -4.14 7.43 -14.84
CA LEU A 67 -5.45 7.08 -15.40
C LEU A 67 -6.56 8.07 -15.01
N VAL A 68 -6.50 8.64 -13.80
CA VAL A 68 -7.48 9.65 -13.35
C VAL A 68 -7.06 11.07 -13.70
N GLY A 69 -5.97 11.27 -14.44
CA GLY A 69 -5.50 12.58 -14.90
C GLY A 69 -4.79 13.41 -13.83
N VAL A 70 -4.10 12.75 -12.90
CA VAL A 70 -3.27 13.35 -11.85
C VAL A 70 -1.82 12.95 -12.06
N ASP A 71 -0.88 13.80 -11.64
CA ASP A 71 0.54 13.52 -11.75
C ASP A 71 0.95 12.25 -10.98
N ALA A 72 1.82 11.42 -11.58
CA ALA A 72 2.25 10.15 -10.99
C ALA A 72 2.92 10.33 -9.62
N LEU A 73 3.60 11.47 -9.38
CA LEU A 73 4.22 11.77 -8.10
C LEU A 73 3.17 11.88 -6.99
N THR A 74 1.98 12.39 -7.30
CA THR A 74 0.86 12.46 -6.35
C THR A 74 0.32 11.07 -6.01
N GLY A 75 0.50 10.08 -6.88
CA GLY A 75 0.17 8.69 -6.58
C GLY A 75 1.23 7.96 -5.76
N ILE A 76 2.47 8.45 -5.72
CA ILE A 76 3.56 7.86 -4.93
C ILE A 76 3.59 8.43 -3.50
N LEU A 77 3.38 9.74 -3.36
CA LEU A 77 3.47 10.50 -2.11
C LEU A 77 2.23 10.34 -1.23
#